data_AF-A0A7G3AGK6-F1
#
_entry.id   AF-A0A7G3AGK6-F1
#
_cell.length_a   1.000
_cell.length_b   1.000
_cell.length_c   1.000
_cell.angle_alpha   90.00
_cell.angle_beta   90.00
_cell.angle_gamma   90.00
#
_symmetry.space_group_name_H-M   'P 1'
#
loop_
_entity.id
_entity.type
_entity.pdbx_description
1 polymer ?
#
loop_
_entity_poly.entity_id
_entity_poly.type
_entity_poly.pdbx_seq_one_letter_code
_entity_poly.pdbx_strand_id
1 'polypeptide(L)'
;SVIRHCVKNYSFALRKNCFLCKKNIPLGVRERRVHERKKKRKREITCRRLWAFVCVCVKETAIKIGLSETAVMDIMASNLQQQRAIVDQLRREASMQRIMVSQACVDIVKYVSEHEQEDCLLVGFSSQKVNPFREKSSCVVL
;
A
#
# COMPACT_ATOMS: atom_id res chain seq x y z
N SER A 1 -3.72 -24.72 6.64
CA SER A 1 -3.45 -26.16 6.89
C SER A 1 -4.47 -27.11 6.25
N VAL A 2 -5.77 -26.75 6.24
CA VAL A 2 -6.90 -27.58 5.75
C VAL A 2 -6.86 -27.90 4.24
N ILE A 3 -6.49 -26.94 3.39
CA ILE A 3 -6.48 -27.13 1.92
C ILE A 3 -5.43 -28.18 1.47
N ARG A 4 -4.24 -28.17 2.10
CA ARG A 4 -3.20 -29.19 1.85
C ARG A 4 -3.68 -30.61 2.25
N HIS A 5 -4.51 -30.70 3.28
CA HIS A 5 -5.07 -31.96 3.76
C HIS A 5 -6.15 -32.50 2.79
N CYS A 6 -7.00 -31.62 2.26
CA CYS A 6 -8.03 -31.96 1.26
C CYS A 6 -7.42 -32.51 -0.05
N VAL A 7 -6.34 -31.88 -0.55
CA VAL A 7 -5.68 -32.29 -1.80
C VAL A 7 -5.00 -33.67 -1.65
N LYS A 8 -4.43 -33.98 -0.47
CA LYS A 8 -3.83 -35.30 -0.20
C LYS A 8 -4.88 -36.41 -0.15
N ASN A 9 -6.03 -36.17 0.50
CA ASN A 9 -7.10 -37.16 0.62
C ASN A 9 -7.78 -37.47 -0.73
N TYR A 10 -7.98 -36.47 -1.59
CA TYR A 10 -8.57 -36.68 -2.92
C TYR A 10 -7.65 -37.44 -3.89
N SER A 11 -6.34 -37.19 -3.85
CA SER A 11 -5.34 -37.89 -4.67
C SER A 11 -5.23 -39.38 -4.29
N PHE A 12 -5.44 -39.70 -3.01
CA PHE A 12 -5.44 -41.07 -2.51
C PHE A 12 -6.68 -41.85 -2.97
N ALA A 13 -7.86 -41.21 -3.01
CA ALA A 13 -9.12 -41.81 -3.47
C ALA A 13 -9.08 -42.19 -4.97
N LEU A 14 -8.47 -41.35 -5.81
CA LEU A 14 -8.29 -41.63 -7.24
C LEU A 14 -7.32 -42.80 -7.53
N ARG A 15 -6.27 -42.97 -6.72
CA ARG A 15 -5.36 -44.13 -6.84
C ARG A 15 -6.03 -45.45 -6.47
N LYS A 16 -6.86 -45.47 -5.43
CA LYS A 16 -7.58 -46.69 -4.99
C LYS A 16 -8.61 -47.15 -6.02
N ASN A 17 -9.34 -46.24 -6.66
CA ASN A 17 -10.31 -46.58 -7.70
C ASN A 17 -9.68 -47.08 -9.01
N CYS A 18 -8.43 -46.73 -9.32
CA CYS A 18 -7.74 -47.25 -10.50
C CYS A 18 -7.22 -48.69 -10.30
N PHE A 19 -6.87 -49.08 -9.07
CA PHE A 19 -6.34 -50.40 -8.75
C PHE A 19 -7.42 -51.49 -8.71
N LEU A 20 -8.66 -51.16 -8.33
CA LEU A 20 -9.78 -52.10 -8.24
C LEU A 20 -10.34 -52.56 -9.61
N CYS A 21 -9.96 -51.91 -10.71
CA CYS A 21 -10.41 -52.26 -12.06
C CYS A 21 -9.51 -53.31 -12.75
N LYS A 22 -8.56 -53.93 -12.04
CA LYS A 22 -7.59 -54.90 -12.60
C LYS A 22 -7.72 -56.35 -12.13
N LYS A 23 -8.62 -56.68 -11.21
CA LYS A 23 -8.81 -58.06 -10.72
C LYS A 23 -10.17 -58.63 -11.14
N ASN A 24 -10.24 -59.02 -12.42
CA ASN A 24 -11.11 -60.08 -12.99
C ASN A 24 -11.31 -59.81 -14.48
N ILE A 25 -10.47 -60.39 -15.33
CA ILE A 25 -10.73 -60.45 -16.79
C ILE A 25 -10.26 -61.82 -17.31
N PRO A 26 -11.17 -62.68 -17.82
CA PRO A 26 -10.78 -63.93 -18.47
C PRO A 26 -10.17 -63.68 -19.86
N LEU A 27 -9.33 -64.61 -20.29
CA LEU A 27 -8.57 -64.55 -21.54
C LEU A 27 -9.48 -64.84 -22.75
N GLY A 28 -9.83 -63.79 -23.49
CA GLY A 28 -10.48 -63.93 -24.81
C GLY A 28 -10.67 -62.57 -25.49
N VAL A 29 -10.31 -62.48 -26.77
CA VAL A 29 -10.45 -61.32 -27.68
C VAL A 29 -9.39 -60.21 -27.47
N ARG A 30 -8.47 -60.10 -28.44
CA ARG A 30 -7.30 -59.21 -28.42
C ARG A 30 -7.58 -57.81 -29.00
N GLU A 31 -8.66 -57.62 -29.76
CA GLU A 31 -8.89 -56.37 -30.53
C GLU A 31 -9.85 -55.37 -29.86
N ARG A 32 -10.85 -55.81 -29.09
CA ARG A 32 -11.67 -54.89 -28.27
C ARG A 32 -10.89 -54.19 -27.15
N ARG A 33 -9.78 -54.80 -26.70
CA ARG A 33 -8.90 -54.27 -25.64
C ARG A 33 -8.14 -53.00 -26.03
N VAL A 34 -7.83 -52.78 -27.30
CA VAL A 34 -7.04 -51.59 -27.71
C VAL A 34 -7.90 -50.32 -27.69
N HIS A 35 -9.14 -50.40 -28.18
CA HIS A 35 -10.05 -49.26 -28.23
C HIS A 35 -10.51 -48.81 -26.83
N GLU A 36 -10.75 -49.77 -25.95
CA GLU A 36 -11.16 -49.52 -24.56
C GLU A 36 -10.00 -48.99 -23.70
N ARG A 37 -8.77 -49.50 -23.92
CA ARG A 37 -7.52 -48.93 -23.33
C ARG A 37 -7.27 -47.51 -23.83
N LYS A 38 -7.46 -47.22 -25.12
CA LYS A 38 -7.35 -45.86 -25.67
C LYS A 38 -8.40 -44.92 -25.05
N LYS A 39 -9.65 -45.37 -24.87
CA LYS A 39 -10.74 -44.60 -24.23
C LYS A 39 -10.45 -44.35 -22.74
N LYS A 40 -9.94 -45.34 -22.02
CA LYS A 40 -9.52 -45.22 -20.60
C LYS A 40 -8.32 -44.29 -20.45
N ARG A 41 -7.30 -44.40 -21.31
CA ARG A 41 -6.13 -43.51 -21.33
C ARG A 41 -6.51 -42.07 -21.68
N LYS A 42 -7.46 -41.87 -22.60
CA LYS A 42 -8.00 -40.54 -22.95
C LYS A 42 -8.74 -39.91 -21.75
N ARG A 43 -9.59 -40.69 -21.06
CA ARG A 43 -10.25 -40.23 -19.81
C ARG A 43 -9.26 -39.90 -18.70
N GLU A 44 -8.21 -40.71 -18.51
CA GLU A 44 -7.16 -40.42 -17.53
C GLU A 44 -6.35 -39.16 -17.86
N ILE A 45 -6.02 -38.92 -19.14
CA ILE A 45 -5.33 -37.70 -19.58
C ILE A 45 -6.23 -36.48 -19.38
N THR A 46 -7.50 -36.55 -19.74
CA THR A 46 -8.47 -35.47 -19.51
C THR A 46 -8.64 -35.18 -18.02
N CYS A 47 -8.74 -36.22 -17.17
CA CYS A 47 -8.82 -36.06 -15.72
C CYS A 47 -7.55 -35.45 -15.11
N ARG A 48 -6.35 -35.85 -15.60
CA ARG A 48 -5.07 -35.25 -15.17
C ARG A 48 -4.93 -33.80 -15.60
N ARG A 49 -5.36 -33.45 -16.82
CA ARG A 49 -5.34 -32.07 -17.33
C ARG A 49 -6.31 -31.16 -16.58
N LEU A 50 -7.53 -31.63 -16.34
CA LEU A 50 -8.51 -30.92 -15.51
C LEU A 50 -8.01 -30.75 -14.07
N TRP A 51 -7.41 -31.78 -13.47
CA TRP A 51 -6.86 -31.67 -12.12
C TRP A 51 -5.66 -30.72 -12.05
N ALA A 52 -4.77 -30.73 -13.04
CA ALA A 52 -3.67 -29.77 -13.13
C ALA A 52 -4.21 -28.33 -13.26
N PHE A 53 -5.23 -28.12 -14.09
CA PHE A 53 -5.89 -26.83 -14.26
C PHE A 53 -6.53 -26.33 -12.95
N VAL A 54 -7.32 -27.17 -12.27
CA VAL A 54 -7.93 -26.84 -10.97
C VAL A 54 -6.86 -26.55 -9.91
N CYS A 55 -5.77 -27.32 -9.88
CA CYS A 55 -4.68 -27.12 -8.91
C CYS A 55 -3.91 -25.81 -9.15
N VAL A 56 -3.73 -25.40 -10.41
CA VAL A 56 -3.15 -24.09 -10.77
C VAL A 56 -4.11 -22.96 -10.37
N CYS A 57 -5.39 -23.04 -10.75
CA CYS A 57 -6.38 -22.01 -10.39
C CYS A 57 -6.53 -21.82 -8.88
N VAL A 58 -6.55 -22.90 -8.08
CA VAL A 58 -6.65 -22.84 -6.61
C VAL A 58 -5.38 -22.25 -5.98
N LYS A 59 -4.19 -22.55 -6.51
CA LYS A 59 -2.95 -21.94 -6.03
C LYS A 59 -2.89 -20.45 -6.34
N GLU A 60 -3.32 -20.06 -7.53
CA GLU A 60 -3.28 -18.66 -7.98
C GLU A 60 -4.29 -17.79 -7.23
N THR A 61 -5.49 -18.31 -6.97
CA THR A 61 -6.50 -17.64 -6.13
C THR A 61 -6.07 -17.53 -4.67
N ALA A 62 -5.46 -18.58 -4.09
CA ALA A 62 -4.95 -18.52 -2.72
C ALA A 62 -3.81 -17.48 -2.56
N ILE A 63 -2.95 -17.31 -3.57
CA ILE A 63 -1.89 -16.29 -3.56
C ILE A 63 -2.49 -14.88 -3.66
N LYS A 64 -3.50 -14.66 -4.52
CA LYS A 64 -4.20 -13.37 -4.66
C LYS A 64 -4.95 -12.98 -3.38
N ILE A 65 -5.60 -13.92 -2.71
CA ILE A 65 -6.28 -13.69 -1.42
C ILE A 65 -5.25 -13.36 -0.33
N GLY A 66 -4.14 -14.10 -0.24
CA GLY A 66 -3.10 -13.83 0.76
C GLY A 66 -2.41 -12.47 0.60
N LEU A 67 -2.10 -12.06 -0.64
CA LEU A 67 -1.47 -10.75 -0.92
C LEU A 67 -2.39 -9.58 -0.61
N SER A 68 -3.69 -9.71 -0.92
CA SER A 68 -4.68 -8.66 -0.62
C SER A 68 -4.93 -8.51 0.88
N GLU A 69 -5.02 -9.61 1.63
CA GLU A 69 -5.13 -9.55 3.09
C GLU A 69 -3.90 -8.92 3.76
N THR A 70 -2.69 -9.23 3.29
CA THR A 70 -1.46 -8.62 3.82
C THR A 70 -1.33 -7.14 3.47
N ALA A 71 -1.73 -6.72 2.27
CA ALA A 71 -1.68 -5.32 1.85
C ALA A 71 -2.68 -4.47 2.65
N VAL A 72 -3.87 -5.01 2.92
CA VAL A 72 -4.88 -4.33 3.76
C VAL A 72 -4.38 -4.17 5.20
N MET A 73 -3.73 -5.20 5.77
CA MET A 73 -3.17 -5.11 7.12
C MET A 73 -2.03 -4.08 7.23
N ASP A 74 -1.18 -3.96 6.21
CA ASP A 74 -0.08 -2.98 6.16
C ASP A 74 -0.59 -1.54 5.99
N ILE A 75 -1.61 -1.34 5.15
CA ILE A 75 -2.32 -0.05 5.02
C ILE A 75 -2.96 0.32 6.37
N MET A 76 -3.64 -0.61 7.05
CA MET A 76 -4.22 -0.34 8.36
C MET A 76 -3.16 -0.02 9.43
N ALA A 77 -2.03 -0.73 9.42
CA ALA A 77 -0.93 -0.49 10.36
C ALA A 77 -0.28 0.89 10.15
N SER A 78 -0.02 1.28 8.90
CA SER A 78 0.52 2.60 8.56
C SER A 78 -0.44 3.73 8.91
N ASN A 79 -1.73 3.60 8.60
CA ASN A 79 -2.76 4.57 9.01
C ASN A 79 -2.81 4.74 10.54
N LEU A 80 -2.74 3.64 11.29
CA LEU A 80 -2.75 3.68 12.75
C LEU A 80 -1.48 4.35 13.31
N GLN A 81 -0.31 4.10 12.71
CA GLN A 81 0.92 4.81 13.07
C GLN A 81 0.81 6.31 12.79
N GLN A 82 0.27 6.70 11.63
CA GLN A 82 0.02 8.11 11.30
C GLN A 82 -0.93 8.77 12.32
N GLN A 83 -2.02 8.10 12.67
CA GLN A 83 -2.97 8.61 13.68
C GLN A 83 -2.30 8.80 15.05
N ARG A 84 -1.44 7.88 15.48
CA ARG A 84 -0.67 8.04 16.72
C ARG A 84 0.23 9.26 16.67
N ALA A 85 0.97 9.45 15.57
CA ALA A 85 1.83 10.62 15.39
C ALA A 85 1.04 11.94 15.43
N ILE A 86 -0.15 11.98 14.82
CA ILE A 86 -1.05 13.14 14.87
C ILE A 86 -1.52 13.39 16.31
N VAL A 87 -1.94 12.36 17.03
CA VAL A 87 -2.38 12.52 18.43
C VAL A 87 -1.24 13.04 19.31
N ASP A 88 -0.02 12.55 19.13
CA ASP A 88 1.15 13.03 19.87
C ASP A 88 1.48 14.49 19.52
N GLN A 89 1.33 14.89 18.25
CA GLN A 89 1.43 16.29 17.83
C GLN A 89 0.38 17.17 18.53
N LEU A 90 -0.88 16.77 18.47
CA LEU A 90 -1.99 17.52 19.07
C LEU A 90 -1.85 17.63 20.60
N ARG A 91 -1.32 16.60 21.27
CA ARG A 91 -1.01 16.66 22.70
C ARG A 91 0.03 17.72 23.02
N ARG A 92 1.09 17.82 22.20
CA ARG A 92 2.12 18.87 22.36
C ARG A 92 1.51 20.26 22.14
N GLU A 93 0.71 20.44 21.09
CA GLU A 93 0.05 21.72 20.80
C GLU A 93 -0.97 22.12 21.88
N ALA A 94 -1.72 21.16 22.41
CA ALA A 94 -2.67 21.40 23.50
C ALA A 94 -1.95 21.81 24.81
N SER A 95 -0.75 21.29 25.05
CA SER A 95 0.07 21.59 26.23
C SER A 95 0.77 22.95 26.19
N MET A 96 0.68 23.68 25.06
CA MET A 96 1.28 25.01 24.94
C MET A 96 0.57 26.01 25.85
N GLN A 97 1.36 26.76 26.62
CA GLN A 97 0.85 27.85 27.45
C GLN A 97 0.44 29.03 26.56
N ARG A 98 -0.81 29.46 26.66
CA ARG A 98 -1.35 30.60 25.91
C ARG A 98 -1.31 31.85 26.78
N ILE A 99 -0.98 32.98 26.17
CA ILE A 99 -1.13 34.31 26.77
C ILE A 99 -2.49 34.91 26.37
N MET A 100 -2.99 35.85 27.17
CA MET A 100 -4.23 36.57 26.86
C MET A 100 -4.04 37.40 25.59
N VAL A 101 -5.04 37.38 24.70
CA VAL A 101 -4.99 38.16 23.45
C VAL A 101 -4.84 39.65 23.75
N SER A 102 -5.53 40.16 24.78
CA SER A 102 -5.38 41.55 25.23
C SER A 102 -3.94 41.90 25.58
N GLN A 103 -3.22 41.02 26.29
CA GLN A 103 -1.81 41.23 26.63
C GLN A 103 -0.93 41.19 25.38
N ALA A 104 -1.11 40.19 24.52
CA ALA A 104 -0.35 40.07 23.28
C ALA A 104 -0.52 41.32 22.38
N CYS A 105 -1.73 41.87 22.31
CA CYS A 105 -1.99 43.12 21.57
C CYS A 105 -1.22 44.30 22.16
N VAL A 106 -1.18 44.44 23.49
CA VAL A 106 -0.41 45.51 24.16
C VAL A 106 1.08 45.36 23.86
N ASP A 107 1.61 44.15 23.93
CA ASP A 107 3.03 43.88 23.67
C ASP A 107 3.40 44.20 22.21
N ILE A 108 2.55 43.84 21.25
CA ILE A 108 2.73 44.17 19.83
C ILE A 108 2.71 45.69 19.61
N VAL A 109 1.70 46.39 20.15
CA VAL A 109 1.60 47.85 20.01
C VAL A 109 2.82 48.54 20.58
N LYS A 110 3.25 48.12 21.78
CA LYS A 110 4.45 48.64 22.42
C LYS A 110 5.68 48.44 21.54
N TYR A 111 5.89 47.22 21.03
CA TYR A 111 7.04 46.92 20.17
C TYR A 111 7.05 47.79 18.91
N VAL A 112 5.90 47.95 18.26
CA VAL A 112 5.77 48.78 17.05
C VAL A 112 6.08 50.25 17.37
N SER A 113 5.50 50.81 18.44
CA SER A 113 5.74 52.21 18.83
C SER A 113 7.19 52.50 19.23
N GLU A 114 7.90 51.52 19.78
CA GLU A 114 9.33 51.67 20.11
C GLU A 114 10.22 51.72 18.85
N HIS A 115 9.82 51.06 17.76
CA HIS A 115 10.65 50.92 16.55
C HIS A 115 10.13 51.72 15.35
N GLU A 116 8.98 52.38 15.45
CA GLU A 116 8.38 53.13 14.33
C GLU A 116 9.31 54.22 13.78
N GLN A 117 10.13 54.83 14.64
CA GLN A 117 11.05 55.90 14.27
C GLN A 117 12.28 55.39 13.50
N GLU A 118 12.61 54.11 13.63
CA GLU A 118 13.70 53.45 12.91
C GLU A 118 13.22 52.91 11.54
N ASP A 119 11.91 52.74 11.38
CA ASP A 119 11.32 52.27 10.14
C ASP A 119 11.33 53.37 9.06
N CYS A 120 12.31 53.25 8.16
CA CYS A 120 12.49 54.14 7.01
C CYS A 120 11.29 54.13 6.05
N LEU A 121 10.40 53.14 6.10
CA LEU A 121 9.18 53.10 5.28
C LEU A 121 8.02 53.88 5.91
N LEU A 122 8.04 54.07 7.23
CA LEU A 122 7.03 54.86 7.94
C LEU A 122 7.43 56.33 8.05
N VAL A 123 8.65 56.63 8.52
CA VAL A 123 9.12 58.02 8.74
C VAL A 123 9.81 58.59 7.50
N GLY A 124 10.26 57.73 6.57
CA GLY A 124 11.10 58.12 5.46
C GLY A 124 12.58 58.22 5.86
N PHE A 125 13.45 58.32 4.86
CA PHE A 125 14.88 58.53 5.12
C PHE A 125 15.12 59.98 5.56
N SER A 126 15.82 60.17 6.69
CA SER A 126 16.22 61.48 7.21
C SER A 126 17.07 62.30 6.23
N SER A 127 17.76 61.64 5.30
CA SER A 127 18.38 62.25 4.14
C SER A 127 18.34 61.29 2.96
N GLN A 128 18.12 61.80 1.74
CA GLN A 128 18.14 60.97 0.53
C GLN A 128 19.45 60.18 0.38
N LYS A 129 20.58 60.68 0.90
CA LYS A 129 21.89 60.02 0.83
C LYS A 129 21.95 58.69 1.59
N VAL A 130 21.07 58.48 2.56
CA VAL A 130 20.98 57.24 3.36
C VAL A 130 20.15 56.18 2.63
N ASN A 131 19.31 56.59 1.67
CA ASN A 131 18.56 55.67 0.84
C ASN A 131 19.49 54.98 -0.18
N PRO A 132 19.73 53.66 -0.08
CA PRO A 132 20.58 52.93 -1.02
C PRO A 132 20.01 52.92 -2.45
N PHE A 133 18.71 53.16 -2.62
CA PHE A 133 18.03 53.26 -3.90
C PHE A 133 17.92 54.69 -4.45
N ARG A 134 18.61 55.66 -3.85
CA ARG A 134 18.60 57.04 -4.36
C ARG A 134 19.23 57.10 -5.76
N GLU A 135 18.60 57.82 -6.67
CA GLU A 135 19.21 58.22 -7.93
C GLU A 135 20.53 58.97 -7.66
N LYS A 136 21.62 58.45 -8.21
CA LYS A 136 22.89 59.17 -8.28
C LYS A 136 22.70 60.18 -9.41
N SER A 137 22.72 61.48 -9.08
CA SER A 137 22.63 62.55 -10.09
C SER A 137 23.57 62.23 -11.24
N SER A 138 22.99 61.98 -12.41
CA SER A 138 23.71 61.59 -13.63
C SER A 138 24.78 62.63 -13.95
N CYS A 139 25.96 62.14 -14.32
CA CYS A 139 27.13 62.91 -14.70
C CYS A 139 26.82 64.12 -15.61
N VAL A 140 27.59 65.19 -15.43
CA VAL A 140 27.80 66.20 -16.48
C VAL A 140 28.45 65.48 -17.66
N VAL A 141 27.82 65.56 -18.83
CA VAL A 141 28.45 65.16 -20.09
C VAL A 141 29.51 66.22 -20.39
N LEU A 142 30.79 65.84 -20.29
CA LEU A 142 31.95 66.63 -20.72
C LEU A 142 32.22 66.40 -22.21
#